data_AF-L9ZAD3-F1
#
_entry.id   AF-L9ZAD3-F1
#
_cell.length_a   1.000
_cell.length_b   1.000
_cell.length_c   1.000
_cell.angle_alpha   90.00
_cell.angle_beta   90.00
_cell.angle_gamma   90.00
#
_symmetry.space_group_name_H-M   'P 1'
#
loop_
_entity.id
_entity.type
_entity.pdbx_description
1 polymer ?
#
loop_
_entity_poly.entity_id
_entity_poly.type
_entity_poly.pdbx_seq_one_letter_code
_entity_poly.pdbx_strand_id
1 'polypeptide(L)' 'MDPQAFVAATLAAHVGFAIVVTAHASLTDRDAGPWPFVTLAFGLAGIAAYVFYDGTSGSDTH' A
#
# COMPACT_ATOMS: atom_id res chain seq x y z
N MET A 1 4.57 -15.98 -6.54
CA MET A 1 4.84 -14.70 -7.25
C MET A 1 6.14 -14.16 -6.70
N ASP A 2 6.88 -13.40 -7.51
CA ASP A 2 8.13 -12.78 -7.06
C ASP A 2 7.85 -11.77 -5.91
N PRO A 3 8.61 -11.77 -4.80
CA PRO A 3 8.42 -10.85 -3.69
C PRO A 3 8.44 -9.38 -4.11
N GLN A 4 9.29 -9.00 -5.07
CA GLN A 4 9.31 -7.63 -5.58
C GLN A 4 8.03 -7.32 -6.35
N ALA A 5 7.47 -8.28 -7.07
CA ALA A 5 6.20 -8.09 -7.79
C ALA A 5 5.03 -7.86 -6.83
N PHE A 6 4.99 -8.54 -5.68
CA PHE A 6 3.97 -8.31 -4.65
C PHE A 6 4.09 -6.91 -4.03
N VAL A 7 5.30 -6.50 -3.67
CA VAL A 7 5.57 -5.16 -3.11
C VAL A 7 5.21 -4.07 -4.12
N ALA A 8 5.62 -4.23 -5.37
CA ALA A 8 5.31 -3.28 -6.44
C ALA A 8 3.81 -3.21 -6.72
N ALA A 9 3.11 -4.34 -6.78
CA ALA A 9 1.66 -4.39 -6.99
C ALA A 9 0.90 -3.73 -5.82
N THR A 10 1.33 -4.00 -4.58
CA THR A 10 0.72 -3.41 -3.37
C THR A 10 0.92 -1.89 -3.34
N LEU A 11 2.13 -1.42 -3.65
CA LEU A 11 2.41 0.01 -3.73
C LEU A 11 1.59 0.66 -4.84
N ALA A 12 1.58 0.09 -6.04
CA ALA A 12 0.85 0.60 -7.19
C ALA A 12 -0.67 0.67 -6.93
N ALA A 13 -1.23 -0.35 -6.28
CA ALA A 13 -2.64 -0.39 -5.91
C ALA A 13 -3.00 0.75 -4.93
N HIS A 14 -2.20 0.95 -3.88
CA HIS A 14 -2.47 1.99 -2.87
C HIS A 14 -2.19 3.41 -3.40
N VAL A 15 -1.16 3.59 -4.22
CA VAL A 15 -0.89 4.86 -4.91
C VAL A 15 -2.03 5.19 -5.88
N GLY A 16 -2.46 4.22 -6.70
CA GLY A 16 -3.60 4.38 -7.60
C GLY A 16 -4.89 4.73 -6.84
N PHE A 17 -5.16 4.04 -5.73
CA PHE A 17 -6.32 4.34 -4.88
C PHE A 17 -6.25 5.74 -4.26
N ALA A 18 -5.07 6.17 -3.79
CA ALA A 18 -4.87 7.52 -3.25
C ALA A 18 -5.12 8.62 -4.32
N ILE A 19 -4.68 8.39 -5.56
CA ILE A 19 -4.95 9.29 -6.70
C ILE A 19 -6.44 9.35 -6.99
N VAL A 20 -7.14 8.20 -7.03
CA VAL A 20 -8.59 8.14 -7.28
C VAL A 20 -9.38 8.87 -6.20
N VAL A 21 -9.05 8.67 -4.93
CA VAL A 21 -9.70 9.36 -3.80
C VAL A 21 -9.48 10.87 -3.89
N THR A 22 -8.26 11.31 -4.21
CA THR A 22 -7.92 12.74 -4.37
C THR A 22 -8.66 13.36 -5.56
N ALA A 23 -8.69 12.66 -6.70
CA ALA A 23 -9.39 13.10 -7.89
C ALA A 23 -10.91 13.17 -7.66
N HIS A 24 -11.49 12.17 -7.01
CA HIS A 24 -12.92 12.15 -6.64
C HIS A 24 -13.25 13.33 -5.71
N ALA A 25 -12.43 13.59 -4.70
CA ALA A 25 -12.59 14.72 -3.79
C ALA A 25 -12.57 16.07 -4.55
N SER A 26 -11.58 16.26 -5.43
CA SER A 26 -11.48 17.46 -6.27
C SER A 26 -12.65 17.62 -7.23
N LEU A 27 -13.18 16.53 -7.80
CA LEU A 27 -14.32 16.57 -8.73
C LEU A 27 -15.66 16.79 -8.02
N THR A 28 -15.75 16.43 -6.75
CA THR A 28 -16.99 16.53 -5.96
C THR A 28 -17.01 17.73 -5.01
N ASP A 29 -16.02 18.62 -5.10
CA ASP A 29 -15.83 19.77 -4.21
C ASP A 29 -15.91 19.37 -2.72
N ARG A 30 -15.53 18.11 -2.43
CA ARG A 30 -15.50 17.55 -1.09
C ARG A 30 -14.07 17.49 -0.62
N ASP A 31 -13.88 17.89 0.63
CA ASP A 31 -12.59 17.76 1.26
C ASP A 31 -12.23 16.26 1.38
N ALA A 32 -11.11 15.87 0.76
CA ALA A 32 -10.57 14.52 0.87
C ALA A 32 -10.17 14.20 2.32
N GLY A 33 -9.87 15.23 3.10
CA GLY A 33 -9.33 15.09 4.45
C GLY A 33 -8.06 14.21 4.45
N PRO A 34 -7.79 13.47 5.54
CA PRO A 34 -6.58 12.67 5.66
C PRO A 34 -6.62 11.34 4.88
N TRP A 35 -7.71 11.00 4.20
CA TRP A 35 -7.90 9.70 3.53
C TRP A 35 -6.83 9.29 2.51
N PRO A 36 -6.29 10.20 1.67
CA PRO A 36 -5.19 9.86 0.77
C PRO A 36 -3.94 9.39 1.55
N PHE A 37 -3.66 10.02 2.69
CA PHE A 37 -2.54 9.67 3.56
C PHE A 37 -2.77 8.35 4.31
N VAL A 38 -4.00 8.11 4.78
CA VAL A 38 -4.38 6.83 5.42
C VAL A 38 -4.21 5.67 4.45
N THR A 39 -4.61 5.84 3.19
CA THR A 39 -4.41 4.84 2.14
C THR A 39 -2.93 4.56 1.92
N LEU A 40 -2.10 5.61 1.87
CA LEU A 40 -0.66 5.48 1.69
C LEU A 40 -0.01 4.74 2.87
N ALA A 41 -0.42 5.05 4.10
CA ALA A 41 0.04 4.40 5.31
C ALA A 41 -0.34 2.91 5.34
N PHE A 42 -1.55 2.57 4.89
CA PHE A 42 -1.99 1.18 4.72
C PHE A 42 -1.14 0.43 3.69
N GLY A 43 -0.80 1.08 2.57
CA GLY A 43 0.10 0.51 1.57
C GLY A 43 1.49 0.22 2.14
N LEU A 44 2.04 1.15 2.92
CA LEU A 44 3.32 0.96 3.62
C LEU A 44 3.26 -0.17 4.65
N ALA A 45 2.17 -0.24 5.42
CA ALA A 45 1.94 -1.30 6.40
C ALA A 45 1.83 -2.68 5.75
N GLY A 46 1.20 -2.78 4.57
CA GLY A 46 1.14 -4.02 3.79
C GLY A 46 2.51 -4.49 3.31
N ILE A 47 3.37 -3.57 2.85
CA ILE A 47 4.75 -3.87 2.46
C ILE A 47 5.56 -4.32 3.69
N ALA A 48 5.44 -3.60 4.81
CA ALA A 48 6.12 -3.92 6.04
C ALA A 48 5.72 -5.31 6.57
N ALA A 49 4.42 -5.62 6.58
CA ALA A 49 3.91 -6.92 6.96
C ALA A 49 4.46 -8.04 6.07
N TYR A 50 4.54 -7.84 4.76
CA TYR A 50 5.10 -8.84 3.85
C TYR A 50 6.59 -9.07 4.07
N VAL A 51 7.40 -8.01 4.20
CA VAL A 51 8.85 -8.14 4.46
C VAL A 51 9.12 -8.81 5.81
N PHE A 52 8.38 -8.45 6.87
CA PHE A 52 8.54 -9.08 8.17
C PHE A 52 8.04 -10.53 8.20
N TYR A 53 6.96 -10.85 7.47
CA TYR A 53 6.36 -12.19 7.43
C TYR A 53 7.15 -13.16 6.53
N ASP A 54 7.69 -12.69 5.40
CA ASP A 54 8.57 -13.48 4.53
C ASP A 54 9.95 -13.68 5.18
N GLY A 55 10.50 -12.64 5.81
CA GLY A 55 11.79 -12.70 6.53
C GLY A 55 11.78 -13.62 7.75
N THR A 56 10.66 -13.77 8.46
CA THR A 56 10.52 -14.75 9.56
C THR A 56 10.34 -16.18 9.06
N SER A 57 9.89 -16.38 7.82
CA SER A 57 9.65 -17.72 7.25
C SER A 57 10.92 -18.32 6.59
N GLY A 58 11.94 -17.50 6.36
CA GLY A 58 13.23 -17.91 5.76
C GLY A 58 14.36 -18.21 6.76
N SER A 59 14.09 -18.19 8.07
CA SER A 59 15.12 -18.46 9.11
C SER A 59 15.12 -19.91 9.63
N ASP A 60 14.29 -20.79 9.08
CA ASP A 60 14.24 -22.21 9.42
C ASP A 60 14.77 -23.10 8.26
N THR A 61 16.07 -23.04 7.97
CA THR A 61 16.80 -24.20 7.43
C THR A 61 18.23 -24.23 7.97
N HIS A 62 18.40 -25.18 8.89
CA HIS A 62 19.64 -25.85 9.31
C HIS A 62 20.44 -26.41 8.12
#